data_AF-A0A7S1K7P0-F1
#
_entry.id   AF-A0A7S1K7P0-F1
#
_cell.length_a   1.000
_cell.length_b   1.000
_cell.length_c   1.000
_cell.angle_alpha   90.00
_cell.angle_beta   90.00
_cell.angle_gamma   90.00
#
_symmetry.space_group_name_H-M   'P 1'
#
loop_
_entity.id
_entity.type
_entity.pdbx_description
1 polymer ?
#
loop_
_entity_poly.entity_id
_entity_poly.type
_entity_poly.pdbx_seq_one_letter_code
_entity_poly.pdbx_strand_id
1 'polypeptide(L)'
;AIKRSEVDFTGAVAGGGLGVKTVALVDNPSLAQVTLGDVAFVLTLPATTEGEAPVVLGSVGGKGVHLPSGRSKIHLTGQLRPDEADMAAVSSAFSSYIQGGGLPVDIRV
;
A
#
# COMPACT_ATOMS: atom_id res chain seq x y z
N ALA A 1 -7.83 -4.99 -12.86
CA ALA A 1 -6.56 -5.43 -12.24
C ALA A 1 -5.79 -4.20 -11.74
N ILE A 2 -5.37 -4.17 -10.48
CA ILE A 2 -4.59 -3.05 -9.92
C ILE A 2 -3.14 -3.22 -10.38
N LYS A 3 -2.60 -2.27 -11.17
CA LYS A 3 -1.21 -2.33 -11.66
C LYS A 3 -0.33 -1.31 -10.93
N ARG A 4 0.91 -1.74 -10.65
CA ARG A 4 2.05 -1.08 -9.96
C ARG A 4 1.86 0.43 -9.72
N SER A 5 1.74 0.77 -8.44
CA SER A 5 1.69 2.12 -7.91
C SER A 5 3.10 2.55 -7.53
N GLU A 6 3.55 3.73 -7.96
CA GLU A 6 4.73 4.36 -7.37
C GLU A 6 4.42 4.65 -5.90
N VAL A 7 5.33 4.26 -5.01
CA VAL A 7 5.22 4.47 -3.56
C VAL A 7 6.24 5.54 -3.18
N ASP A 8 5.75 6.73 -2.83
CA ASP A 8 6.55 7.84 -2.35
C ASP A 8 6.55 7.84 -0.82
N PHE A 9 7.74 7.88 -0.23
CA PHE A 9 7.90 8.07 1.21
C PHE A 9 7.96 9.57 1.51
N THR A 10 7.00 10.07 2.29
CA THR A 10 6.88 11.52 2.60
C THR A 10 7.65 11.93 3.85
N GLY A 11 8.41 11.01 4.45
CA GLY A 11 9.21 11.24 5.65
C GLY A 11 8.51 10.80 6.94
N ALA A 12 9.16 11.06 8.08
CA ALA A 12 8.66 10.63 9.39
C ALA A 12 7.35 11.36 9.77
N VAL A 13 6.43 10.63 10.40
CA VAL A 13 5.14 11.17 10.85
C VAL A 13 5.19 11.42 12.36
N ALA A 14 4.47 12.45 12.84
CA ALA A 14 4.32 12.72 14.25
C ALA A 14 3.65 11.53 14.97
N GLY A 15 4.29 10.99 16.01
CA GLY A 15 3.85 9.77 16.69
C GLY A 15 4.53 8.47 16.23
N GLY A 16 5.54 8.58 15.35
CA GLY A 16 6.31 7.44 14.87
C GLY A 16 5.73 6.82 13.59
N GLY A 17 6.60 6.26 12.76
CA GLY A 17 6.26 5.70 11.45
C GLY A 17 6.69 6.56 10.27
N LEU A 18 6.45 6.05 9.07
CA LEU A 18 6.87 6.64 7.80
C LEU A 18 5.64 6.97 6.96
N GLY A 19 5.48 8.24 6.60
CA GLY A 19 4.39 8.69 5.75
C GLY A 19 4.55 8.15 4.34
N VAL A 20 3.44 7.73 3.75
CA VAL A 20 3.42 7.15 2.40
C VAL A 20 2.34 7.83 1.58
N LYS A 21 2.71 8.11 0.33
CA LYS A 21 1.79 8.50 -0.73
C LYS A 21 1.95 7.53 -1.88
N THR A 22 0.85 7.06 -2.43
CA THR A 22 0.89 6.15 -3.58
C THR A 22 -0.28 6.40 -4.51
N VAL A 23 -0.14 5.99 -5.77
CA VAL A 23 -1.20 6.13 -6.78
C VAL A 23 -1.64 4.77 -7.27
N ALA A 24 -2.83 4.33 -6.86
CA ALA A 24 -3.42 3.10 -7.35
C ALA A 24 -4.10 3.31 -8.71
N LEU A 25 -3.77 2.46 -9.68
CA LEU A 25 -4.45 2.39 -10.96
C LEU A 25 -5.57 1.36 -10.87
N VAL A 26 -6.81 1.83 -10.88
CA VAL A 26 -8.01 0.98 -10.85
C VAL A 26 -8.65 0.98 -12.22
N ASP A 27 -9.01 -0.21 -12.69
CA ASP A 27 -9.72 -0.40 -13.95
C ASP A 27 -11.15 -0.85 -13.62
N ASN A 28 -12.12 -0.01 -13.96
CA ASN A 28 -13.53 -0.32 -13.84
C ASN A 28 -14.04 -0.84 -15.20
N PRO A 29 -14.21 -2.17 -15.37
CA PRO A 29 -14.67 -2.75 -16.64
C PRO A 29 -16.15 -2.46 -16.92
N SER A 30 -16.88 -1.92 -15.96
CA SER A 30 -18.29 -1.56 -16.13
C SER A 30 -18.44 -0.22 -16.85
N LEU A 31 -19.52 -0.10 -17.62
CA LEU A 31 -19.99 1.19 -18.15
C LEU A 31 -20.63 2.06 -17.05
N ALA A 32 -20.93 1.49 -15.88
CA ALA A 32 -21.48 2.20 -14.74
C ALA A 32 -20.38 2.88 -13.92
N GLN A 33 -20.71 4.07 -13.39
CA GLN A 33 -19.85 4.79 -12.46
C GLN A 33 -20.15 4.35 -11.03
N VAL A 34 -19.11 4.16 -10.21
CA VAL A 34 -19.24 3.73 -8.82
C VAL A 34 -18.60 4.76 -7.91
N THR A 35 -19.32 5.16 -6.86
CA THR A 35 -18.76 5.95 -5.76
C THR A 35 -18.45 5.01 -4.62
N LEU A 36 -17.17 4.85 -4.30
CA LEU A 36 -16.71 4.03 -3.19
C LEU A 36 -16.64 4.83 -1.88
N GLY A 37 -16.65 6.18 -1.96
CA GLY A 37 -16.50 7.03 -0.80
C GLY A 37 -15.08 6.96 -0.24
N ASP A 38 -14.95 6.86 1.07
CA ASP A 38 -13.64 6.71 1.71
C ASP A 38 -13.23 5.24 1.70
N VAL A 39 -12.06 4.95 1.11
CA VAL A 39 -11.50 3.59 1.04
C VAL A 39 -10.23 3.53 1.87
N ALA A 40 -10.00 2.38 2.50
CA ALA A 40 -8.77 2.07 3.21
C ALA A 40 -8.21 0.75 2.70
N PHE A 41 -6.90 0.69 2.61
CA PHE A 41 -6.16 -0.49 2.21
C PHE A 41 -5.06 -0.76 3.23
N VAL A 42 -4.82 -2.04 3.51
CA VAL A 42 -3.73 -2.48 4.37
C VAL A 42 -2.55 -2.84 3.49
N LEU A 43 -1.38 -2.33 3.87
CA LEU A 43 -0.10 -2.65 3.22
C LEU A 43 0.56 -3.79 3.98
N THR A 44 0.90 -4.86 3.28
CA THR A 44 1.53 -6.04 3.86
C THR A 44 2.78 -6.46 3.09
N LEU A 45 3.77 -7.02 3.80
CA LEU A 45 4.79 -7.86 3.16
C LEU A 45 4.28 -9.30 3.08
N PRO A 46 4.44 -9.98 1.94
CA PRO A 46 4.10 -11.38 1.82
C PRO A 46 4.99 -12.20 2.75
N ALA A 47 4.43 -13.30 3.24
CA ALA A 47 5.18 -14.29 3.99
C ALA A 47 6.34 -14.81 3.12
N THR A 48 7.54 -14.82 3.68
CA THR A 48 8.72 -15.38 3.01
C THR A 48 8.75 -16.90 3.11
N THR A 49 8.07 -17.47 4.10
CA THR A 49 8.00 -18.90 4.37
C THR A 49 6.55 -19.38 4.30
N GLU A 50 6.34 -20.57 3.74
CA GLU A 50 5.03 -21.21 3.67
C GLU A 50 4.50 -21.50 5.09
N GLY A 51 3.36 -20.90 5.45
CA GLY A 51 2.75 -21.04 6.79
C GLY A 51 2.94 -19.83 7.72
N GLU A 52 3.74 -18.83 7.35
CA GLU A 52 3.84 -17.57 8.09
C GLU A 52 2.70 -16.61 7.75
N ALA A 53 2.31 -15.78 8.72
CA ALA A 53 1.38 -14.69 8.48
C ALA A 53 2.09 -13.54 7.75
N PRO A 54 1.41 -12.85 6.81
CA PRO A 54 1.96 -11.66 6.17
C PRO A 54 2.16 -10.54 7.21
N VAL A 55 3.28 -9.84 7.10
CA VAL A 55 3.62 -8.74 8.03
C VAL A 55 2.84 -7.50 7.64
N VAL A 56 2.13 -6.91 8.60
CA VAL A 56 1.39 -5.67 8.39
C VAL A 56 2.34 -4.49 8.51
N LEU A 57 2.48 -3.73 7.42
CA LEU A 57 3.33 -2.54 7.41
C LEU A 57 2.56 -1.30 7.85
N GLY A 58 1.26 -1.25 7.62
CA GLY A 58 0.42 -0.09 7.90
C GLY A 58 -0.77 -0.01 6.96
N SER A 59 -1.28 1.20 6.76
CA SER A 59 -2.46 1.42 5.92
C SER A 59 -2.36 2.70 5.11
N VAL A 60 -3.04 2.71 3.98
CA VAL A 60 -3.24 3.86 3.10
C VAL A 60 -4.72 4.00 2.78
N GLY A 61 -5.19 5.23 2.65
CA GLY A 61 -6.58 5.52 2.34
C GLY A 61 -6.73 6.57 1.24
N GLY A 62 -7.85 6.48 0.53
CA GLY A 62 -8.28 7.47 -0.45
C GLY A 62 -9.61 8.06 0.00
N LYS A 63 -9.73 9.39 -0.06
CA LYS A 63 -10.98 10.09 0.27
C LYS A 63 -11.82 10.35 -0.98
N GLY A 64 -13.14 10.19 -0.86
CA GLY A 64 -14.07 10.52 -1.94
C GLY A 64 -13.73 9.83 -3.26
N VAL A 65 -13.44 8.53 -3.21
CA VAL A 65 -13.05 7.77 -4.39
C VAL A 65 -14.25 7.55 -5.30
N HIS A 66 -14.13 8.09 -6.51
CA HIS A 66 -15.07 7.89 -7.60
C HIS A 66 -14.38 7.12 -8.73
N LEU A 67 -15.02 6.04 -9.17
CA LEU A 67 -14.57 5.19 -10.25
C LEU A 67 -15.47 5.37 -11.48
N PRO A 68 -15.11 6.28 -12.41
CA PRO A 68 -15.73 6.30 -13.73
C PRO A 68 -15.45 4.99 -14.50
N SER A 69 -16.19 4.77 -15.60
CA SER A 69 -15.91 3.66 -16.50
C SER A 69 -14.50 3.74 -17.07
N GLY A 70 -13.77 2.64 -17.10
CA GLY A 70 -12.39 2.56 -17.57
C GLY A 70 -11.36 2.83 -16.47
N ARG A 71 -10.19 3.34 -16.88
CA ARG A 71 -9.00 3.42 -16.02
C ARG A 71 -8.95 4.73 -15.22
N SER A 72 -8.83 4.60 -13.90
CA SER A 72 -8.80 5.71 -12.95
C SER A 72 -7.53 5.67 -12.09
N LYS A 73 -7.07 6.86 -11.70
CA LYS A 73 -5.97 7.05 -10.74
C LYS A 73 -6.56 7.44 -9.39
N ILE A 74 -6.28 6.65 -8.36
CA ILE A 74 -6.65 6.96 -6.98
C ILE A 74 -5.39 7.35 -6.23
N HIS A 75 -5.40 8.56 -5.67
CA HIS A 75 -4.34 9.00 -4.76
C HIS A 75 -4.64 8.45 -3.38
N LEU A 76 -3.69 7.69 -2.85
CA LEU A 76 -3.75 7.09 -1.53
C LEU A 76 -2.67 7.73 -0.65
N THR A 77 -3.04 8.08 0.57
CA THR A 77 -2.12 8.58 1.58
C THR A 77 -2.27 7.79 2.86
N GLY A 78 -1.19 7.62 3.59
CA GLY A 78 -1.21 6.89 4.84
C GLY A 78 0.14 6.84 5.51
N GLN A 79 0.32 5.83 6.35
CA GLN A 79 1.53 5.66 7.13
C GLN A 79 1.90 4.19 7.26
N LEU A 80 3.20 3.93 7.21
CA LEU A 80 3.79 2.67 7.64
C LEU A 80 4.14 2.79 9.11
N ARG A 81 3.56 1.90 9.90
CA ARG A 81 3.89 1.70 11.31
C ARG A 81 3.77 0.21 11.61
N PRO A 82 4.77 -0.59 11.20
CA PRO A 82 4.79 -2.01 11.50
C PRO A 82 5.00 -2.21 13.01
N ASP A 83 4.57 -3.36 13.50
CA ASP A 83 4.76 -3.71 14.90
C ASP A 83 6.24 -3.96 15.21
N GLU A 84 6.64 -3.72 16.47
CA GLU A 84 8.03 -3.87 16.90
C GLU A 84 8.56 -5.30 16.69
N ALA A 85 7.69 -6.30 16.87
CA ALA A 85 8.01 -7.70 16.63
C ALA A 85 8.37 -7.99 15.16
N ASP A 86 7.81 -7.22 14.23
CA ASP A 86 7.98 -7.43 12.79
C ASP A 86 9.09 -6.56 12.18
N MET A 87 9.68 -5.65 12.97
CA MET A 87 10.72 -4.72 12.50
C MET A 87 11.91 -5.41 11.83
N ALA A 88 12.28 -6.61 12.28
CA ALA A 88 13.37 -7.39 11.68
C ALA A 88 13.04 -7.79 10.22
N ALA A 89 11.83 -8.28 9.97
CA ALA A 89 11.37 -8.65 8.64
C ALA A 89 11.24 -7.42 7.73
N VAL A 90 10.69 -6.32 8.26
CA VAL A 90 10.57 -5.05 7.54
C VAL A 90 11.93 -4.49 7.16
N SER A 91 12.88 -4.47 8.09
CA SER A 91 14.24 -3.98 7.86
C SER A 91 14.96 -4.80 6.78
N SER A 92 14.79 -6.12 6.79
CA SER A 92 15.34 -7.02 5.77
C SER A 92 14.77 -6.73 4.38
N ALA A 93 13.44 -6.61 4.27
CA ALA A 93 12.77 -6.29 3.02
C ALA A 93 13.17 -4.91 2.48
N PHE A 94 13.27 -3.91 3.36
CA PHE A 94 13.69 -2.56 2.99
C PHE A 94 15.18 -2.52 2.58
N SER A 95 16.04 -3.26 3.26
CA SER A 95 17.45 -3.39 2.89
C SER A 95 17.61 -4.02 1.51
N SER A 96 16.83 -5.05 1.21
CA SER A 96 16.78 -5.65 -0.13
C SER A 96 16.35 -4.63 -1.19
N TYR A 97 15.35 -3.80 -0.89
CA TYR A 97 14.92 -2.72 -1.78
C TYR A 97 16.02 -1.69 -2.06
N ILE A 98 16.72 -1.22 -1.01
CA ILE A 98 17.82 -0.25 -1.16
C ILE A 98 19.00 -0.84 -1.98
N GLN A 99 19.21 -2.15 -1.90
CA GLN A 99 20.23 -2.85 -2.70
C GLN A 99 19.82 -3.06 -4.17
N GLY A 100 18.70 -2.50 -4.61
CA GLY A 100 18.18 -2.64 -5.97
C GLY A 100 17.24 -3.83 -6.16
N GLY A 101 16.90 -4.54 -5.08
CA GLY A 101 15.80 -5.50 -5.06
C GLY A 101 14.44 -4.81 -5.18
N GLY A 102 13.39 -5.58 -5.50
CA GLY A 102 12.02 -5.09 -5.41
C GLY A 102 11.53 -5.14 -3.96
N LEU A 103 10.72 -4.16 -3.54
CA LEU A 103 9.96 -4.28 -2.31
C LEU A 103 8.63 -4.99 -2.64
N PRO A 104 8.41 -6.24 -2.19
CA PRO A 104 7.19 -6.96 -2.49
C PRO A 104 6.09 -6.47 -1.56
N VAL A 105 5.51 -5.29 -1.82
CA VAL A 105 4.37 -4.80 -1.03
C VAL A 105 3.08 -5.28 -1.69
N ASP A 106 2.28 -5.99 -0.92
CA ASP A 106 0.91 -6.35 -1.29
C ASP A 106 -0.09 -5.37 -0.65
N ILE A 107 -1.13 -5.04 -1.42
CA ILE A 107 -2.22 -4.17 -0.99
C ILE A 107 -3.47 -5.03 -0.82
N ARG A 108 -4.02 -5.07 0.40
CA ARG A 108 -5.24 -5.82 0.75
C ARG A 108 -6.39 -4.88 1.12
N VAL A 109 -7.62 -5.30 0.79
CA VAL A 109 -8.89 -4.62 1.11
C VAL A 109 -9.56 -5.31 2.28
#